data_AF-A0A0W0RJV1-F1
#
_entry.id   AF-A0A0W0RJV1-F1
#
_cell.length_a   1.000
_cell.length_b   1.000
_cell.length_c   1.000
_cell.angle_alpha   90.00
_cell.angle_beta   90.00
_cell.angle_gamma   90.00
#
_symmetry.space_group_name_H-M   'P 1'
#
loop_
_entity.id
_entity.type
_entity.pdbx_description
1 polymer ?
#
loop_
_entity_poly.entity_id
_entity_poly.type
_entity_poly.pdbx_seq_one_letter_code
_entity_poly.pdbx_strand_id
1 'polypeptide(L)'
;MKINYLMGALFLSPLLAFAYTDSNSESLIFSPLPKNKNTVSRHYSNEQELPDLQQMVQRTIDFPTQIVRVSGNVTGLKLSCEEVEDEIDRVFSKKISPNLFTYNTYVNCGYDQDSPEQYAVNFSIQSYFDPLTDKAVDYLKAYLQEYNGYNLFNATTLHIENAKGVIISMNFNAGLKNNPDKPSFTLYRQDRNNFYFKSNFDMRKELITDIYQRFYSNDPEMILPFLDKWIFSYAGTVYYSILKASNYLELQPERIFVMENEGDIFVSDLRYYFANLCMKKNPNKHCL
;
A
#
# COMPACT_ATOMS: atom_id res chain seq x y z
N MET A 1 -53.80 55.66 -0.23
CA MET A 1 -53.56 54.44 -1.03
C MET A 1 -52.12 54.02 -0.82
N LYS A 2 -51.88 52.91 -0.11
CA LYS A 2 -50.54 52.39 0.21
C LYS A 2 -50.17 51.33 -0.82
N ILE A 3 -49.01 51.50 -1.44
CA ILE A 3 -48.40 50.55 -2.38
C ILE A 3 -47.70 49.48 -1.53
N ASN A 4 -48.17 48.24 -1.62
CA ASN A 4 -47.54 47.06 -1.03
C ASN A 4 -46.75 46.34 -2.13
N TYR A 5 -45.43 46.52 -2.14
CA TYR A 5 -44.50 45.54 -2.71
C TYR A 5 -43.39 45.36 -1.69
N LEU A 6 -43.48 44.28 -0.91
CA LEU A 6 -42.35 43.79 -0.14
C LEU A 6 -41.98 42.43 -0.72
N MET A 7 -40.90 42.47 -1.49
CA MET A 7 -40.26 41.35 -2.13
C MET A 7 -39.92 40.27 -1.11
N GLY A 8 -40.14 39.02 -1.51
CA GLY A 8 -39.60 37.85 -0.84
C GLY A 8 -38.07 37.90 -0.84
N ALA A 9 -37.51 38.30 0.30
CA ALA A 9 -36.17 37.91 0.69
C ALA A 9 -36.28 36.59 1.47
N LEU A 10 -36.56 35.51 0.74
CA LEU A 10 -36.20 34.17 1.20
C LEU A 10 -34.68 34.13 1.18
N PHE A 11 -34.09 34.35 2.36
CA PHE A 11 -32.69 34.09 2.61
C PHE A 11 -32.38 32.64 2.23
N LEU A 12 -31.91 32.45 1.01
CA LEU A 12 -31.12 31.30 0.60
C LEU A 12 -29.78 31.42 1.33
N SER A 13 -29.78 31.04 2.61
CA SER A 13 -28.54 30.73 3.31
C SER A 13 -27.89 29.59 2.53
N PRO A 14 -26.64 29.71 2.06
CA PRO A 14 -25.93 28.54 1.60
C PRO A 14 -25.81 27.65 2.84
N LEU A 15 -26.43 26.47 2.79
CA LEU A 15 -26.02 25.36 3.64
C LEU A 15 -24.54 25.17 3.32
N LEU A 16 -23.67 25.73 4.17
CA LEU A 16 -22.25 25.44 4.15
C LEU A 16 -22.14 23.95 4.48
N ALA A 17 -22.16 23.12 3.44
CA ALA A 17 -21.72 21.75 3.52
C ALA A 17 -20.23 21.83 3.82
N PHE A 18 -19.87 21.68 5.09
CA PHE A 18 -18.48 21.57 5.48
C PHE A 18 -17.95 20.29 4.84
N ALA A 19 -17.07 20.44 3.85
CA ALA A 19 -16.27 19.34 3.34
C ALA A 19 -15.37 18.86 4.47
N TYR A 20 -15.40 17.56 4.75
CA TYR A 20 -14.56 16.95 5.78
C TYR A 20 -13.46 16.15 5.08
N THR A 21 -12.21 16.53 5.33
CA THR A 21 -11.03 15.79 4.92
C THR A 21 -10.32 15.28 6.17
N ASP A 22 -10.38 13.97 6.39
CA ASP A 22 -9.68 13.31 7.49
C ASP A 22 -8.29 12.88 7.03
N SER A 23 -7.24 13.35 7.69
CA SER A 23 -5.84 13.02 7.40
C SER A 23 -5.32 11.81 8.19
N ASN A 24 -6.18 11.08 8.92
CA ASN A 24 -5.71 9.96 9.75
C ASN A 24 -5.28 8.73 8.93
N SER A 25 -4.12 8.19 9.32
CA SER A 25 -3.46 6.98 8.78
C SER A 25 -4.27 5.68 8.97
N GLU A 26 -5.36 5.71 9.74
CA GLU A 26 -6.25 4.56 10.01
C GLU A 26 -6.98 4.00 8.76
N SER A 27 -6.77 4.61 7.60
CA SER A 27 -7.50 4.28 6.38
C SER A 27 -6.77 3.30 5.46
N LEU A 28 -5.45 3.10 5.63
CA LEU A 28 -4.68 2.04 4.95
C LEU A 28 -4.63 0.81 5.86
N ILE A 29 -5.00 -0.34 5.31
CA ILE A 29 -5.08 -1.61 6.06
C ILE A 29 -4.19 -2.63 5.37
N PHE A 30 -3.19 -3.16 6.08
CA PHE A 30 -2.45 -4.34 5.63
C PHE A 30 -3.36 -5.57 5.66
N SER A 31 -3.41 -6.29 4.55
CA SER A 31 -4.07 -7.59 4.52
C SER A 31 -3.33 -8.57 5.42
N PRO A 32 -4.04 -9.48 6.11
CA PRO A 32 -3.38 -10.46 6.96
C PRO A 32 -2.45 -11.33 6.13
N LEU A 33 -1.23 -11.50 6.62
CA LEU A 33 -0.23 -12.36 5.99
C LEU A 33 -0.60 -13.83 6.16
N PRO A 34 -0.13 -14.71 5.24
CA PRO A 34 -0.36 -16.14 5.35
C PRO A 34 0.13 -16.66 6.70
N LYS A 35 -0.79 -17.20 7.51
CA LYS A 35 -0.45 -17.87 8.77
C LYS A 35 -0.24 -19.35 8.49
N ASN A 36 1.01 -19.72 8.24
CA ASN A 36 1.38 -21.13 8.15
C ASN A 36 1.56 -21.71 9.55
N LYS A 37 1.28 -23.01 9.71
CA LYS A 37 1.59 -23.70 10.97
C LYS A 37 3.11 -23.80 11.12
N ASN A 38 3.58 -23.73 12.36
CA ASN A 38 4.99 -23.97 12.72
C ASN A 38 5.95 -23.00 12.02
N THR A 39 5.56 -21.73 11.97
CA THR A 39 6.39 -20.66 11.41
C THR A 39 6.49 -19.49 12.38
N VAL A 40 7.67 -18.91 12.48
CA VAL A 40 7.89 -17.58 13.07
C VAL A 40 7.95 -16.58 11.91
N SER A 41 7.27 -15.45 12.07
CA SER A 41 7.23 -14.43 11.03
C SER A 41 7.41 -13.03 11.59
N ARG A 42 8.10 -12.18 10.82
CA ARG A 42 8.28 -10.75 11.10
C ARG A 42 7.83 -9.93 9.91
N HIS A 43 7.15 -8.82 10.20
CA HIS A 43 6.70 -7.85 9.21
C HIS A 43 7.23 -6.47 9.59
N TYR A 44 8.00 -5.87 8.70
CA TYR A 44 8.56 -4.53 8.86
C TYR A 44 8.08 -3.66 7.71
N SER A 45 7.47 -2.51 8.02
CA SER A 45 6.96 -1.62 6.97
C SER A 45 6.83 -0.19 7.48
N ASN A 46 7.08 0.76 6.59
CA ASN A 46 6.67 2.16 6.72
C ASN A 46 5.75 2.60 5.55
N GLU A 47 5.20 1.67 4.77
CA GLU A 47 4.25 1.98 3.68
C GLU A 47 2.98 2.71 4.14
N GLN A 48 2.59 2.53 5.41
CA GLN A 48 1.47 3.23 6.05
C GLN A 48 1.71 4.73 6.25
N GLU A 49 2.97 5.19 6.17
CA GLU A 49 3.30 6.61 6.25
C GLU A 49 2.83 7.32 4.98
N LEU A 50 2.22 8.49 5.18
CA LEU A 50 1.79 9.36 4.08
C LEU A 50 3.01 9.75 3.23
N PRO A 51 2.94 9.67 1.88
CA PRO A 51 4.04 10.13 1.05
C PRO A 51 4.35 11.62 1.28
N ASP A 52 5.56 11.93 1.73
CA ASP A 52 6.05 13.30 1.85
C ASP A 52 6.59 13.78 0.50
N LEU A 53 5.76 14.52 -0.24
CA LEU A 53 6.15 15.09 -1.53
C LEU A 53 7.40 15.97 -1.44
N GLN A 54 7.64 16.69 -0.33
CA GLN A 54 8.81 17.55 -0.17
C GLN A 54 10.09 16.72 -0.06
N GLN A 55 10.03 15.57 0.60
CA GLN A 55 11.14 14.62 0.62
C GLN A 55 11.32 13.97 -0.75
N MET A 56 10.23 13.53 -1.39
CA MET A 56 10.29 12.80 -2.66
C MET A 56 10.81 13.66 -3.82
N VAL A 57 10.63 14.98 -3.82
CA VAL A 57 11.24 15.86 -4.85
C VAL A 57 12.75 15.99 -4.72
N GLN A 58 13.35 15.57 -3.59
CA GLN A 58 14.81 15.53 -3.41
C GLN A 58 15.46 14.36 -4.14
N ARG A 59 14.67 13.42 -4.69
CA ARG A 59 15.15 12.38 -5.60
C ARG A 59 15.06 12.89 -7.03
N THR A 60 16.19 13.19 -7.63
CA THR A 60 16.29 13.63 -9.03
C THR A 60 16.68 12.49 -9.97
N ILE A 61 17.17 11.38 -9.40
CA ILE A 61 17.58 10.19 -10.15
C ILE A 61 16.44 9.17 -10.19
N ASP A 62 16.01 8.79 -11.39
CA ASP A 62 15.13 7.64 -11.58
C ASP A 62 15.88 6.37 -11.13
N PHE A 63 15.31 5.65 -10.16
CA PHE A 63 15.89 4.41 -9.62
C PHE A 63 14.83 3.32 -9.51
N PRO A 64 15.11 2.08 -9.94
CA PRO A 64 14.14 0.99 -9.91
C PRO A 64 13.80 0.57 -8.47
N THR A 65 12.57 0.10 -8.26
CA THR A 65 12.21 -0.56 -7.00
C THR A 65 13.06 -1.80 -6.82
N GLN A 66 13.61 -1.96 -5.62
CA GLN A 66 14.41 -3.11 -5.26
C GLN A 66 13.50 -4.22 -4.76
N ILE A 67 13.72 -5.45 -5.25
CA ILE A 67 12.93 -6.63 -4.91
C ILE A 67 13.82 -7.67 -4.25
N VAL A 68 13.32 -8.27 -3.16
CA VAL A 68 13.92 -9.45 -2.53
C VAL A 68 12.84 -10.53 -2.46
N ARG A 69 13.10 -11.67 -3.07
CA ARG A 69 12.21 -12.85 -3.09
C ARG A 69 13.03 -14.11 -2.89
N VAL A 70 13.78 -14.13 -1.79
CA VAL A 70 14.74 -15.17 -1.46
C VAL A 70 14.07 -16.22 -0.58
N SER A 71 14.37 -17.50 -0.83
CA SER A 71 14.01 -18.60 0.08
C SER A 71 15.14 -19.62 0.14
N GLY A 72 15.29 -20.29 1.28
CA GLY A 72 16.32 -21.31 1.49
C GLY A 72 15.84 -22.45 2.39
N ASN A 73 16.37 -23.65 2.14
CA ASN A 73 16.21 -24.81 3.02
C ASN A 73 17.43 -24.90 3.95
N VAL A 74 17.18 -24.96 5.25
CA VAL A 74 18.22 -25.00 6.31
C VAL A 74 18.11 -26.25 7.18
N THR A 75 17.34 -27.26 6.75
CA THR A 75 17.22 -28.55 7.44
C THR A 75 18.59 -29.17 7.68
N GLY A 76 18.83 -29.61 8.92
CA GLY A 76 20.08 -30.26 9.31
C GLY A 76 21.23 -29.30 9.64
N LEU A 77 21.07 -27.99 9.41
CA LEU A 77 22.06 -26.97 9.81
C LEU A 77 21.99 -26.64 11.31
N LYS A 78 20.98 -27.17 12.02
CA LYS A 78 20.77 -26.98 13.47
C LYS A 78 20.70 -25.50 13.88
N LEU A 79 20.15 -24.67 13.00
CA LEU A 79 19.85 -23.28 13.28
C LEU A 79 18.48 -23.17 13.93
N SER A 80 18.33 -22.30 14.92
CA SER A 80 17.03 -21.85 15.40
C SER A 80 16.43 -20.80 14.47
N CYS A 81 15.12 -20.58 14.53
CA CYS A 81 14.52 -19.47 13.78
C CYS A 81 14.98 -18.09 14.27
N GLU A 82 15.37 -17.96 15.54
CA GLU A 82 15.95 -16.72 16.08
C GLU A 82 17.29 -16.40 15.42
N GLU A 83 18.20 -17.37 15.29
CA GLU A 83 19.48 -17.19 14.59
C GLU A 83 19.29 -16.83 13.11
N VAL A 84 18.28 -17.41 12.47
CA VAL A 84 17.92 -17.08 11.08
C VAL A 84 17.42 -15.63 10.98
N GLU A 85 16.50 -15.23 11.85
CA GLU A 85 15.95 -13.86 11.88
C GLU A 85 17.02 -12.82 12.18
N ASP A 86 17.87 -13.05 13.18
CA ASP A 86 18.90 -12.10 13.60
C ASP A 86 19.94 -11.86 12.50
N GLU A 87 20.34 -12.91 11.79
CA GLU A 87 21.29 -12.79 10.69
C GLU A 87 20.69 -12.02 9.51
N ILE A 88 19.44 -12.34 9.14
CA ILE A 88 18.71 -11.59 8.10
C ILE A 88 18.55 -10.13 8.50
N ASP A 89 18.20 -9.84 9.76
CA ASP A 89 18.07 -8.48 10.25
C ASP A 89 19.39 -7.72 10.20
N ARG A 90 20.51 -8.38 10.53
CA ARG A 90 21.85 -7.79 10.52
C ARG A 90 22.29 -7.38 9.12
N VAL A 91 22.05 -8.24 8.12
CA VAL A 91 22.54 -8.03 6.74
C VAL A 91 21.52 -7.35 5.83
N PHE A 92 20.24 -7.33 6.19
CA PHE A 92 19.16 -6.76 5.40
C PHE A 92 18.31 -5.75 6.19
N SER A 93 17.41 -6.21 7.07
CA SER A 93 16.35 -5.34 7.64
C SER A 93 16.89 -4.07 8.31
N LYS A 94 17.96 -4.17 9.11
CA LYS A 94 18.56 -3.02 9.82
C LYS A 94 19.35 -2.09 8.90
N LYS A 95 19.67 -2.50 7.68
CA LYS A 95 20.35 -1.68 6.66
C LYS A 95 19.35 -0.85 5.85
N ILE A 96 18.08 -1.27 5.80
CA ILE A 96 17.00 -0.54 5.12
C ILE A 96 16.24 0.34 6.13
N SER A 97 16.79 1.53 6.38
CA SER A 97 16.23 2.47 7.38
C SER A 97 14.99 3.23 6.86
N PRO A 98 13.95 3.45 7.70
CA PRO A 98 12.76 4.22 7.32
C PRO A 98 13.04 5.67 6.93
N ASN A 99 14.17 6.24 7.39
CA ASN A 99 14.55 7.60 7.04
C ASN A 99 15.08 7.74 5.60
N LEU A 100 15.51 6.63 4.99
CA LEU A 100 16.12 6.59 3.66
C LEU A 100 15.24 5.87 2.64
N PHE A 101 14.36 4.98 3.10
CA PHE A 101 13.59 4.09 2.24
C PHE A 101 12.12 4.07 2.64
N THR A 102 11.24 3.97 1.64
CA THR A 102 9.96 3.28 1.86
C THR A 102 10.18 1.80 1.59
N TYR A 103 9.72 0.94 2.49
CA TYR A 103 9.87 -0.51 2.37
C TYR A 103 8.68 -1.25 2.94
N ASN A 104 8.52 -2.49 2.48
CA ASN A 104 7.65 -3.48 3.10
C ASN A 104 8.33 -4.84 3.01
N THR A 105 8.63 -5.43 4.16
CA THR A 105 9.46 -6.62 4.29
C THR A 105 8.77 -7.65 5.17
N TYR A 106 8.73 -8.89 4.69
CA TYR A 106 8.26 -10.06 5.39
C TYR A 106 9.36 -11.10 5.45
N VAL A 107 9.74 -11.48 6.66
CA VAL A 107 10.66 -12.57 6.92
C VAL A 107 9.87 -13.69 7.57
N ASN A 108 10.06 -14.90 7.08
CA ASN A 108 9.39 -16.08 7.60
C ASN A 108 10.40 -17.21 7.80
N CYS A 109 10.32 -17.91 8.91
CA CYS A 109 11.12 -19.09 9.22
C CYS A 109 10.20 -20.23 9.66
N GLY A 110 10.24 -21.36 8.94
CA GLY A 110 9.57 -22.59 9.33
C GLY A 110 10.46 -23.43 10.23
N TYR A 111 9.88 -24.07 11.25
CA TYR A 111 10.60 -24.96 12.16
C TYR A 111 9.97 -26.36 12.25
N ASP A 112 10.79 -27.34 12.61
CA ASP A 112 10.35 -28.71 12.87
C ASP A 112 9.79 -28.81 14.30
N GLN A 113 8.47 -28.89 14.43
CA GLN A 113 7.82 -29.01 15.74
C GLN A 113 8.11 -30.34 16.46
N ASP A 114 8.51 -31.38 15.71
CA ASP A 114 8.73 -32.73 16.24
C ASP A 114 10.17 -32.87 16.79
N SER A 115 11.07 -31.95 16.42
CA SER A 115 12.39 -31.79 17.03
C SER A 115 12.26 -31.14 18.42
N PRO A 116 12.91 -31.69 19.48
CA PRO A 116 12.88 -31.09 20.82
C PRO A 116 13.36 -29.64 20.84
N GLU A 117 14.34 -29.31 19.98
CA GLU A 117 14.96 -27.99 19.86
C GLU A 117 14.26 -27.08 18.86
N GLN A 118 13.25 -27.58 18.14
CA GLN A 118 12.49 -26.83 17.13
C GLN A 118 13.38 -26.12 16.10
N TYR A 119 14.34 -26.86 15.54
CA TYR A 119 15.26 -26.31 14.55
C TYR A 119 14.52 -25.80 13.31
N ALA A 120 15.05 -24.72 12.73
CA ALA A 120 14.64 -24.16 11.47
C ALA A 120 14.80 -25.20 10.35
N VAL A 121 13.80 -25.27 9.48
CA VAL A 121 13.78 -26.12 8.29
C VAL A 121 13.84 -25.31 7.00
N ASN A 122 13.27 -24.11 6.99
CA ASN A 122 13.32 -23.21 5.85
C ASN A 122 13.16 -21.75 6.29
N PHE A 123 13.51 -20.84 5.38
CA PHE A 123 13.21 -19.43 5.53
C PHE A 123 12.85 -18.78 4.20
N SER A 124 12.19 -17.64 4.25
CA SER A 124 11.94 -16.78 3.10
C SER A 124 11.98 -15.30 3.48
N ILE A 125 12.47 -14.48 2.57
CA ILE A 125 12.47 -13.01 2.62
C ILE A 125 11.68 -12.52 1.42
N GLN A 126 10.56 -11.85 1.66
CA GLN A 126 9.82 -11.12 0.65
C GLN A 126 9.89 -9.63 0.97
N SER A 127 10.49 -8.83 0.11
CA SER A 127 10.58 -7.39 0.31
C SER A 127 10.49 -6.65 -1.01
N TYR A 128 9.95 -5.44 -0.94
CA TYR A 128 10.17 -4.42 -1.93
C TYR A 128 10.46 -3.10 -1.23
N PHE A 129 11.37 -2.29 -1.79
CA PHE A 129 11.74 -1.00 -1.22
C PHE A 129 12.29 -0.03 -2.26
N ASP A 130 12.14 1.27 -1.97
CA ASP A 130 12.57 2.36 -2.85
C ASP A 130 13.38 3.40 -2.06
N PRO A 131 14.54 3.86 -2.57
CA PRO A 131 15.26 4.99 -1.98
C PRO A 131 14.46 6.28 -2.15
N LEU A 132 14.37 7.08 -1.08
CA LEU A 132 13.55 8.29 -1.01
C LEU A 132 14.22 9.54 -1.58
N THR A 133 15.56 9.57 -1.61
CA THR A 133 16.37 10.74 -2.01
C THR A 133 17.62 10.29 -2.78
N ASP A 134 18.31 11.21 -3.45
CA ASP A 134 19.56 10.88 -4.15
C ASP A 134 20.64 10.38 -3.18
N LYS A 135 20.69 10.91 -1.95
CA LYS A 135 21.58 10.39 -0.89
C LYS A 135 21.25 8.94 -0.52
N ALA A 136 19.96 8.58 -0.49
CA ALA A 136 19.55 7.20 -0.25
C ALA A 136 19.91 6.28 -1.42
N VAL A 137 19.88 6.79 -2.67
CA VAL A 137 20.38 6.05 -3.84
C VAL A 137 21.88 5.77 -3.72
N ASP A 138 22.69 6.74 -3.31
CA ASP A 138 24.13 6.52 -3.13
C ASP A 138 24.43 5.52 -2.01
N TYR A 139 23.70 5.62 -0.89
CA TYR A 139 23.77 4.61 0.18
C TYR A 139 23.40 3.22 -0.35
N LEU A 140 22.30 3.12 -1.12
CA LEU A 140 21.83 1.85 -1.67
C LEU A 140 22.87 1.22 -2.60
N LYS A 141 23.53 2.01 -3.47
CA LYS A 141 24.59 1.49 -4.34
C LYS A 141 25.74 0.87 -3.55
N ALA A 142 26.17 1.53 -2.47
CA ALA A 142 27.21 1.00 -1.58
C ALA A 142 26.73 -0.27 -0.86
N TYR A 143 25.50 -0.27 -0.35
CA TYR A 143 24.89 -1.44 0.29
C TYR A 143 24.81 -2.64 -0.66
N LEU A 144 24.39 -2.45 -1.90
CA LEU A 144 24.31 -3.50 -2.91
C LEU A 144 25.70 -4.06 -3.27
N GLN A 145 26.73 -3.22 -3.32
CA GLN A 145 28.11 -3.68 -3.54
C GLN A 145 28.63 -4.58 -2.42
N GLU A 146 28.22 -4.32 -1.18
CA GLU A 146 28.67 -5.09 0.00
C GLU A 146 27.84 -6.36 0.23
N TYR A 147 26.51 -6.31 0.04
CA TYR A 147 25.59 -7.36 0.50
C TYR A 147 24.83 -8.09 -0.62
N ASN A 148 24.81 -7.60 -1.87
CA ASN A 148 24.14 -8.35 -2.94
C ASN A 148 24.99 -9.58 -3.30
N GLY A 149 24.40 -10.77 -3.19
CA GLY A 149 25.10 -12.05 -3.27
C GLY A 149 25.61 -12.58 -1.92
N TYR A 150 25.27 -11.93 -0.80
CA TYR A 150 25.69 -12.40 0.53
C TYR A 150 25.22 -13.83 0.80
N ASN A 151 26.11 -14.69 1.29
CA ASN A 151 25.80 -16.08 1.58
C ASN A 151 24.90 -16.22 2.81
N LEU A 152 23.67 -16.67 2.62
CA LEU A 152 22.72 -16.97 3.69
C LEU A 152 22.79 -18.45 4.04
N PHE A 153 23.47 -18.74 5.15
CA PHE A 153 23.53 -20.05 5.80
C PHE A 153 24.08 -21.19 4.91
N ASN A 154 24.90 -20.88 3.90
CA ASN A 154 25.32 -21.85 2.86
C ASN A 154 24.16 -22.53 2.11
N ALA A 155 22.94 -21.99 2.23
CA ALA A 155 21.74 -22.54 1.62
C ALA A 155 21.35 -21.77 0.34
N THR A 156 21.55 -20.46 0.34
CA THR A 156 21.23 -19.56 -0.78
C THR A 156 22.00 -18.24 -0.62
N THR A 157 21.77 -17.29 -1.52
CA THR A 157 22.34 -15.95 -1.46
C THR A 157 21.26 -14.89 -1.32
N LEU A 158 21.53 -13.82 -0.57
CA LEU A 158 20.72 -12.60 -0.58
C LEU A 158 20.85 -11.95 -1.95
N HIS A 159 19.83 -12.11 -2.80
CA HIS A 159 19.77 -11.44 -4.08
C HIS A 159 18.76 -10.29 -4.04
N ILE A 160 19.24 -9.10 -4.41
CA ILE A 160 18.42 -7.90 -4.55
C ILE A 160 18.33 -7.56 -6.03
N GLU A 161 17.11 -7.61 -6.55
CA GLU A 161 16.79 -7.48 -7.96
C GLU A 161 16.19 -6.10 -8.25
N ASN A 162 16.39 -5.63 -9.48
CA ASN A 162 15.70 -4.43 -9.97
C ASN A 162 14.36 -4.84 -10.60
N ALA A 163 13.26 -4.24 -10.15
CA ALA A 163 12.03 -4.26 -10.91
C ALA A 163 12.15 -3.33 -12.12
N LYS A 164 11.78 -3.82 -13.30
CA LYS A 164 11.69 -3.04 -14.54
C LYS A 164 10.57 -2.00 -14.48
N GLY A 165 9.52 -2.32 -13.71
CA GLY A 165 8.39 -1.44 -13.44
C GLY A 165 7.35 -2.12 -12.56
N VAL A 166 6.24 -1.44 -12.34
CA VAL A 166 5.11 -1.98 -11.60
C VAL A 166 3.81 -1.70 -12.33
N ILE A 167 3.02 -2.75 -12.52
CA ILE A 167 1.63 -2.66 -12.98
C ILE A 167 0.74 -2.62 -11.76
N ILE A 168 -0.11 -1.61 -11.67
CA ILE A 168 -1.15 -1.49 -10.66
C ILE A 168 -2.46 -1.95 -11.29
N SER A 169 -2.98 -3.08 -10.83
CA SER A 169 -4.33 -3.55 -11.16
C SER A 169 -5.26 -3.15 -10.02
N MET A 170 -5.79 -1.93 -10.08
CA MET A 170 -6.57 -1.34 -8.99
C MET A 170 -8.04 -1.70 -9.10
N ASN A 171 -8.56 -2.35 -8.06
CA ASN A 171 -9.98 -2.60 -7.89
C ASN A 171 -10.62 -1.51 -7.02
N PHE A 172 -11.84 -1.08 -7.38
CA PHE A 172 -12.64 -0.13 -6.62
C PHE A 172 -13.99 -0.73 -6.29
N ASN A 173 -14.32 -0.82 -4.99
CA ASN A 173 -15.60 -1.28 -4.49
C ASN A 173 -16.38 -0.12 -3.88
N ALA A 174 -17.68 -0.03 -4.18
CA ALA A 174 -18.61 0.88 -3.51
C ALA A 174 -19.83 0.12 -3.00
N GLY A 175 -20.27 0.42 -1.79
CA GLY A 175 -21.41 -0.28 -1.19
C GLY A 175 -21.88 0.23 0.16
N LEU A 176 -22.68 -0.61 0.81
CA LEU A 176 -23.30 -0.33 2.10
C LEU A 176 -22.82 -1.33 3.15
N LYS A 177 -22.05 -0.85 4.13
CA LYS A 177 -21.62 -1.58 5.32
C LYS A 177 -22.55 -1.27 6.49
N ASN A 178 -23.24 -2.29 6.99
CA ASN A 178 -24.17 -2.16 8.13
C ASN A 178 -23.43 -2.15 9.48
N ASN A 179 -22.38 -2.96 9.60
CA ASN A 179 -21.56 -3.04 10.81
C ASN A 179 -20.10 -2.72 10.42
N PRO A 180 -19.53 -1.59 10.89
CA PRO A 180 -18.19 -1.16 10.50
C PRO A 180 -17.09 -2.11 11.00
N ASP A 181 -17.34 -2.87 12.06
CA ASP A 181 -16.36 -3.75 12.69
C ASP A 181 -16.36 -5.15 12.07
N LYS A 182 -17.28 -5.41 11.12
CA LYS A 182 -17.33 -6.65 10.35
C LYS A 182 -16.78 -6.42 8.93
N PRO A 183 -16.13 -7.44 8.33
CA PRO A 183 -15.60 -7.32 6.98
C PRO A 183 -16.71 -7.22 5.92
N SER A 184 -17.86 -7.87 6.15
CA SER A 184 -18.93 -7.94 5.15
C SER A 184 -19.64 -6.59 4.92
N PHE A 185 -20.00 -6.35 3.66
CA PHE A 185 -20.83 -5.23 3.23
C PHE A 185 -21.60 -5.62 1.96
N THR A 186 -22.66 -4.88 1.63
CA THR A 186 -23.41 -5.08 0.39
C THR A 186 -22.70 -4.34 -0.73
N LEU A 187 -22.14 -5.08 -1.69
CA LEU A 187 -21.48 -4.51 -2.86
C LEU A 187 -22.52 -3.97 -3.85
N TYR A 188 -22.47 -2.69 -4.17
CA TYR A 188 -23.32 -2.08 -5.20
C TYR A 188 -22.64 -2.06 -6.56
N ARG A 189 -21.34 -1.74 -6.58
CA ARG A 189 -20.57 -1.65 -7.81
C ARG A 189 -19.10 -1.97 -7.58
N GLN A 190 -18.51 -2.59 -8.58
CA GLN A 190 -17.09 -2.88 -8.65
C GLN A 190 -16.59 -2.51 -10.04
N ASP A 191 -15.45 -1.81 -10.10
CA ASP A 191 -14.74 -1.50 -11.34
C ASP A 191 -13.24 -1.72 -11.14
N ARG A 192 -12.52 -1.93 -12.25
CA ARG A 192 -11.08 -2.14 -12.25
C ARG A 192 -10.41 -1.31 -13.33
N ASN A 193 -9.27 -0.73 -13.00
CA ASN A 193 -8.39 -0.06 -13.95
C ASN A 193 -6.94 -0.49 -13.76
N ASN A 194 -6.12 -0.33 -14.80
CA ASN A 194 -4.74 -0.78 -14.80
C ASN A 194 -3.79 0.35 -15.21
N PHE A 195 -2.70 0.50 -14.47
CA PHE A 195 -1.69 1.55 -14.70
C PHE A 195 -0.30 0.95 -14.69
N TYR A 196 0.61 1.54 -15.46
CA TYR A 196 2.03 1.21 -15.40
C TYR A 196 2.80 2.38 -14.79
N PHE A 197 3.67 2.08 -13.84
CA PHE A 197 4.65 3.03 -13.29
C PHE A 197 6.05 2.45 -13.42
N LYS A 198 7.06 3.32 -13.50
CA LYS A 198 8.46 2.89 -13.54
C LYS A 198 8.94 2.32 -12.21
N SER A 199 8.35 2.74 -11.09
CA SER A 199 8.71 2.28 -9.75
C SER A 199 7.54 2.41 -8.77
N ASN A 200 7.61 1.68 -7.65
CA ASN A 200 6.70 1.85 -6.52
C ASN A 200 6.86 3.23 -5.87
N PHE A 201 8.03 3.86 -5.95
CA PHE A 201 8.19 5.27 -5.60
C PHE A 201 7.30 6.20 -6.45
N ASP A 202 7.29 6.04 -7.77
CA ASP A 202 6.47 6.89 -8.66
C ASP A 202 4.98 6.64 -8.42
N MET A 203 4.60 5.38 -8.22
CA MET A 203 3.24 5.02 -7.83
C MET A 203 2.84 5.68 -6.52
N ARG A 204 3.72 5.71 -5.50
CA ARG A 204 3.44 6.42 -4.24
C ARG A 204 3.28 7.92 -4.44
N LYS A 205 4.17 8.54 -5.23
CA LYS A 205 4.16 9.97 -5.54
C LYS A 205 2.89 10.41 -6.27
N GLU A 206 2.39 9.57 -7.17
CA GLU A 206 1.29 9.92 -8.05
C GLU A 206 -0.05 9.38 -7.58
N LEU A 207 -0.17 8.06 -7.36
CA LEU A 207 -1.44 7.42 -7.01
C LEU A 207 -1.72 7.51 -5.52
N ILE A 208 -0.77 7.12 -4.66
CA ILE A 208 -1.03 7.06 -3.21
C ILE A 208 -1.25 8.45 -2.63
N THR A 209 -0.43 9.44 -3.01
CA THR A 209 -0.66 10.84 -2.62
C THR A 209 -2.06 11.32 -3.01
N ASP A 210 -2.51 10.96 -4.21
CA ASP A 210 -3.78 11.39 -4.76
C ASP A 210 -4.99 10.69 -4.11
N ILE A 211 -4.82 9.43 -3.70
CA ILE A 211 -5.77 8.73 -2.81
C ILE A 211 -5.93 9.53 -1.52
N TYR A 212 -4.84 9.88 -0.83
CA TYR A 212 -4.95 10.64 0.41
C TYR A 212 -5.53 12.04 0.24
N GLN A 213 -5.26 12.71 -0.89
CA GLN A 213 -5.76 14.06 -1.15
C GLN A 213 -7.23 14.11 -1.58
N ARG A 214 -7.71 13.14 -2.37
CA ARG A 214 -9.02 13.23 -3.02
C ARG A 214 -9.98 12.08 -2.73
N PHE A 215 -9.50 10.86 -2.50
CA PHE A 215 -10.38 9.70 -2.25
C PHE A 215 -11.13 9.77 -0.91
N TYR A 216 -10.52 10.38 0.10
CA TYR A 216 -11.13 10.55 1.43
C TYR A 216 -11.98 11.82 1.58
N SER A 217 -12.21 12.56 0.49
CA SER A 217 -13.05 13.76 0.50
C SER A 217 -14.52 13.41 0.22
N ASN A 218 -15.44 14.12 0.88
CA ASN A 218 -16.86 14.15 0.51
C ASN A 218 -17.22 15.36 -0.36
N ASP A 219 -16.23 16.14 -0.81
CA ASP A 219 -16.42 17.20 -1.81
C ASP A 219 -16.53 16.56 -3.21
N PRO A 220 -17.67 16.71 -3.92
CA PRO A 220 -17.84 16.22 -5.29
C PRO A 220 -16.74 16.68 -6.25
N GLU A 221 -16.23 17.90 -6.10
CA GLU A 221 -15.18 18.47 -6.96
C GLU A 221 -13.80 17.84 -6.72
N MET A 222 -13.66 17.05 -5.65
CA MET A 222 -12.44 16.32 -5.32
C MET A 222 -12.56 14.84 -5.68
N ILE A 223 -13.56 14.14 -5.13
CA ILE A 223 -13.68 12.69 -5.28
C ILE A 223 -14.13 12.27 -6.68
N LEU A 224 -15.02 13.02 -7.34
CA LEU A 224 -15.51 12.62 -8.68
C LEU A 224 -14.39 12.74 -9.73
N PRO A 225 -13.61 13.83 -9.79
CA PRO A 225 -12.45 13.89 -10.69
C PRO A 225 -11.33 12.90 -10.33
N PHE A 226 -11.25 12.45 -9.07
CA PHE A 226 -10.36 11.34 -8.70
C PHE A 226 -10.81 10.04 -9.38
N LEU A 227 -12.12 9.75 -9.36
CA LEU A 227 -12.67 8.57 -10.03
C LEU A 227 -12.51 8.66 -11.55
N ASP A 228 -12.73 9.83 -12.15
CA ASP A 228 -12.54 10.03 -13.60
C ASP A 228 -11.09 9.74 -14.03
N LYS A 229 -10.12 10.14 -13.20
CA LYS A 229 -8.69 9.91 -13.46
C LYS A 229 -8.29 8.43 -13.31
N TRP A 230 -8.72 7.79 -12.22
CA TRP A 230 -8.16 6.50 -11.80
C TRP A 230 -9.07 5.29 -11.99
N ILE A 231 -10.35 5.46 -12.30
CA ILE A 231 -11.29 4.34 -12.51
C ILE A 231 -11.67 4.19 -13.98
N PHE A 232 -12.32 5.20 -14.57
CA PHE A 232 -12.48 5.36 -16.02
C PHE A 232 -12.95 6.79 -16.32
N SER A 233 -12.82 7.25 -17.56
CA SER A 233 -12.88 8.67 -17.96
C SER A 233 -14.20 9.43 -17.71
N TYR A 234 -15.26 8.76 -17.23
CA TYR A 234 -16.55 9.35 -16.87
C TYR A 234 -17.13 8.70 -15.59
N ALA A 235 -16.26 8.10 -14.77
CA ALA A 235 -16.63 7.42 -13.54
C ALA A 235 -17.29 8.37 -12.53
N GLY A 236 -16.87 9.62 -12.44
CA GLY A 236 -17.50 10.63 -11.59
C GLY A 236 -18.99 10.78 -11.87
N THR A 237 -19.40 10.82 -13.14
CA THR A 237 -20.82 10.90 -13.52
C THR A 237 -21.59 9.66 -13.09
N VAL A 238 -21.02 8.46 -13.30
CA VAL A 238 -21.65 7.18 -12.96
C VAL A 238 -21.73 6.99 -11.45
N TYR A 239 -20.66 7.33 -10.74
CA TYR A 239 -20.54 7.10 -9.30
C TYR A 239 -21.22 8.18 -8.46
N TYR A 240 -21.60 9.34 -9.00
CA TYR A 240 -22.29 10.38 -8.23
C TYR A 240 -23.50 9.84 -7.45
N SER A 241 -24.42 9.13 -8.12
CA SER A 241 -25.57 8.52 -7.44
C SER A 241 -25.20 7.33 -6.55
N ILE A 242 -24.15 6.59 -6.91
CA ILE A 242 -23.69 5.42 -6.16
C ILE A 242 -23.08 5.86 -4.83
N LEU A 243 -22.26 6.91 -4.82
CA LEU A 243 -21.64 7.47 -3.62
C LEU A 243 -22.68 8.05 -2.66
N LYS A 244 -23.76 8.65 -3.17
CA LYS A 244 -24.90 9.09 -2.35
C LYS A 244 -25.64 7.93 -1.67
N ALA A 245 -25.67 6.76 -2.29
CA ALA A 245 -26.30 5.57 -1.72
C ALA A 245 -25.32 4.75 -0.86
N SER A 246 -24.02 4.86 -1.10
CA SER A 246 -22.97 4.09 -0.43
C SER A 246 -22.55 4.75 0.87
N ASN A 247 -22.05 3.95 1.82
CA ASN A 247 -21.45 4.45 3.06
C ASN A 247 -20.05 3.87 3.33
N TYR A 248 -19.55 3.06 2.41
CA TYR A 248 -18.28 2.37 2.49
C TYR A 248 -17.68 2.18 1.11
N LEU A 249 -16.39 2.49 0.96
CA LEU A 249 -15.62 2.31 -0.26
C LEU A 249 -14.31 1.56 0.03
N GLU A 250 -13.80 0.85 -0.98
CA GLU A 250 -12.47 0.24 -0.91
C GLU A 250 -11.69 0.43 -2.21
N LEU A 251 -10.38 0.69 -2.09
CA LEU A 251 -9.43 0.59 -3.19
C LEU A 251 -8.40 -0.49 -2.88
N GLN A 252 -8.25 -1.48 -3.77
CA GLN A 252 -7.23 -2.52 -3.71
C GLN A 252 -6.24 -2.36 -4.88
N PRO A 253 -5.16 -1.58 -4.72
CA PRO A 253 -4.12 -1.44 -5.75
C PRO A 253 -3.16 -2.64 -5.73
N GLU A 254 -3.52 -3.73 -6.40
CA GLU A 254 -2.62 -4.88 -6.51
C GLU A 254 -1.36 -4.48 -7.29
N ARG A 255 -0.20 -4.73 -6.69
CA ARG A 255 1.12 -4.36 -7.22
C ARG A 255 1.78 -5.57 -7.86
N ILE A 256 1.87 -5.54 -9.18
CA ILE A 256 2.50 -6.57 -9.99
C ILE A 256 3.83 -6.01 -10.51
N PHE A 257 4.92 -6.35 -9.83
CA PHE A 257 6.25 -5.97 -10.23
C PHE A 257 6.64 -6.78 -11.47
N VAL A 258 7.07 -6.07 -12.51
CA VAL A 258 7.58 -6.66 -13.76
C VAL A 258 9.09 -6.75 -13.59
N MET A 259 9.65 -7.95 -13.76
CA MET A 259 11.09 -8.18 -13.63
C MET A 259 11.77 -8.07 -14.99
N GLU A 260 13.11 -8.15 -15.01
CA GLU A 260 13.88 -7.99 -16.26
C GLU A 260 13.64 -9.13 -17.26
N ASN A 261 13.51 -10.37 -16.76
CA ASN A 261 13.30 -11.54 -17.60
C ASN A 261 11.88 -11.59 -18.16
N GLU A 262 11.75 -12.01 -19.42
CA GLU A 262 10.45 -12.13 -20.07
C GLU A 262 9.53 -13.11 -19.32
N GLY A 263 8.30 -12.67 -19.04
CA GLY A 263 7.30 -13.46 -18.31
C GLY A 263 7.52 -13.54 -16.80
N ASP A 264 8.59 -12.95 -16.27
CA ASP A 264 8.89 -12.94 -14.84
C ASP A 264 8.20 -11.77 -14.13
N ILE A 265 7.34 -12.11 -13.17
CA ILE A 265 6.60 -11.16 -12.36
C ILE A 265 6.74 -11.50 -10.88
N PHE A 266 6.65 -10.48 -10.04
CA PHE A 266 6.61 -10.63 -8.60
C PHE A 266 5.39 -9.89 -8.02
N VAL A 267 4.61 -10.60 -7.22
CA VAL A 267 3.50 -10.04 -6.45
C VAL A 267 3.74 -10.44 -5.01
N SER A 268 4.00 -9.44 -4.15
CA SER A 268 4.25 -9.70 -2.73
C SER A 268 2.97 -10.15 -2.03
N ASP A 269 3.10 -11.08 -1.08
CA ASP A 269 2.00 -11.43 -0.16
C ASP A 269 1.62 -10.25 0.75
N LEU A 270 2.50 -9.25 0.87
CA LEU A 270 2.33 -8.03 1.65
C LEU A 270 1.38 -7.03 0.96
N ARG A 271 0.11 -7.39 0.91
CA ARG A 271 -0.95 -6.54 0.34
C ARG A 271 -1.42 -5.50 1.35
N TYR A 272 -1.84 -4.35 0.84
CA TYR A 272 -2.65 -3.39 1.58
C TYR A 272 -3.78 -2.89 0.71
N TYR A 273 -4.79 -2.32 1.35
CA TYR A 273 -5.89 -1.65 0.69
C TYR A 273 -6.30 -0.41 1.46
N PHE A 274 -7.08 0.43 0.82
CA PHE A 274 -7.64 1.65 1.40
C PHE A 274 -9.11 1.44 1.69
N ALA A 275 -9.53 1.67 2.93
CA ALA A 275 -10.92 1.60 3.35
C ALA A 275 -11.44 3.00 3.68
N ASN A 276 -12.51 3.44 3.01
CA ASN A 276 -13.18 4.68 3.32
C ASN A 276 -14.51 4.41 4.03
N LEU A 277 -14.51 4.54 5.36
CA LEU A 277 -15.69 4.43 6.22
C LEU A 277 -16.48 5.76 6.23
N CYS A 278 -17.10 6.10 5.10
CA CYS A 278 -17.90 7.33 4.95
C CYS A 278 -18.94 7.49 6.07
N MET A 279 -19.55 6.38 6.53
CA MET A 279 -20.51 6.36 7.64
C MET A 279 -19.98 6.93 8.97
N LYS A 280 -18.66 6.90 9.21
CA LYS A 280 -18.02 7.44 10.42
C LYS A 280 -17.48 8.86 10.17
N LYS A 281 -17.00 9.14 8.95
CA LYS A 281 -16.32 10.39 8.60
C LYS A 281 -17.29 11.52 8.26
N ASN A 282 -18.40 11.23 7.60
CA ASN A 282 -19.26 12.26 7.01
C ASN A 282 -20.57 12.46 7.80
N PRO A 283 -21.05 13.71 7.97
CA PRO A 283 -22.31 13.98 8.68
C PRO A 283 -23.54 13.30 8.07
N ASN A 284 -23.57 13.16 6.74
CA ASN A 284 -24.65 12.49 6.00
C ASN A 284 -24.62 10.95 6.16
N LYS A 285 -23.56 10.39 6.77
CA LYS A 285 -23.29 8.95 6.90
C LYS A 285 -23.17 8.19 5.56
N HIS A 286 -23.07 8.91 4.45
CA HIS A 286 -22.88 8.41 3.10
C HIS A 286 -21.61 9.01 2.50
N CYS A 287 -21.20 8.58 1.31
CA CYS A 287 -19.96 9.08 0.71
C CYS A 287 -20.13 10.45 0.03
N LEU A 288 -21.35 10.82 -0.38
CA LEU A 288 -21.75 12.15 -0.86
C LEU A 288 -23.14 12.54 -0.33
#